data_AF-A0A974CWN2-F1
#
_entry.id   AF-A0A974CWN2-F1
#
_cell.length_a   1.000
_cell.length_b   1.000
_cell.length_c   1.000
_cell.angle_alpha   90.00
_cell.angle_beta   90.00
_cell.angle_gamma   90.00
#
_symmetry.space_group_name_H-M   'P 1'
#
loop_
_entity.id
_entity.type
_entity.pdbx_description
1 polymer ?
#
loop_
_entity_poly.entity_id
_entity_poly.type
_entity_poly.pdbx_seq_one_letter_code
_entity_poly.pdbx_strand_id
1 'polypeptide(L)'
;CSYIPRCGKNYEESLSLVSIIMENFRKHQHFPCFYDPEGKQKNVILTKLYSSDVLFHSLFWPTCMMLGGIVIVAMVKLTQYLSLLCERIQRINR
;
A
#
# COMPACT_ATOMS: atom_id res chain seq x y z
N CYS A 1 -27.20 -8.84 -8.71
CA CYS A 1 -27.28 -7.86 -7.60
C CYS A 1 -26.08 -6.92 -7.67
N SER A 2 -26.29 -5.60 -7.64
CA SER A 2 -25.21 -4.60 -7.82
C SER A 2 -24.67 -4.04 -6.50
N TYR A 3 -25.41 -4.18 -5.40
CA TYR A 3 -25.01 -3.81 -4.04
C TYR A 3 -25.46 -4.91 -3.08
N ILE A 4 -24.58 -5.30 -2.15
CA ILE A 4 -24.87 -6.28 -1.10
C ILE A 4 -24.59 -5.58 0.23
N PRO A 5 -25.61 -5.33 1.07
CA PRO A 5 -25.41 -4.70 2.37
C PRO A 5 -24.56 -5.59 3.28
N ARG A 6 -23.81 -4.98 4.20
CA ARG A 6 -23.08 -5.72 5.23
C ARG A 6 -24.08 -6.50 6.09
N CYS A 7 -23.78 -7.76 6.40
CA CYS A 7 -24.67 -8.61 7.18
C CYS A 7 -24.85 -8.03 8.59
N GLY A 8 -26.01 -7.42 8.85
CA GLY A 8 -26.41 -6.90 10.15
C GLY A 8 -27.55 -7.72 10.75
N LYS A 9 -27.77 -7.62 12.07
CA LYS A 9 -28.89 -8.30 12.75
C LYS A 9 -30.25 -7.68 12.43
N ASN A 10 -30.29 -6.39 12.06
CA ASN A 10 -31.53 -5.68 11.72
C ASN A 10 -31.80 -5.72 10.20
N TYR A 11 -32.82 -6.48 9.83
CA TYR A 11 -33.26 -6.61 8.44
C TYR A 11 -33.88 -5.31 7.89
N GLU A 12 -34.66 -4.59 8.70
CA GLU A 12 -35.26 -3.30 8.29
C GLU A 12 -34.22 -2.22 7.99
N GLU A 13 -33.14 -2.14 8.78
CA GLU A 13 -32.02 -1.23 8.53
C GLU A 13 -31.26 -1.61 7.25
N SER A 14 -31.12 -2.91 6.99
CA SER A 14 -30.48 -3.40 5.75
C SER A 14 -31.33 -3.05 4.53
N LEU A 15 -32.65 -3.18 4.64
CA LEU A 15 -33.61 -2.79 3.60
C LEU A 15 -33.64 -1.29 3.33
N SER A 16 -33.63 -0.46 4.38
CA SER A 16 -33.63 1.00 4.23
C SER A 16 -32.33 1.50 3.60
N LEU A 17 -31.18 0.89 3.92
CA LEU A 17 -29.92 1.17 3.25
C LEU A 17 -29.98 0.83 1.76
N VAL A 18 -30.56 -0.32 1.40
CA VAL A 18 -30.71 -0.72 -0.01
C VAL A 18 -31.64 0.24 -0.76
N SER A 19 -32.75 0.67 -0.17
CA SER A 19 -33.68 1.59 -0.82
C SER A 19 -33.08 2.98 -1.04
N ILE A 20 -32.36 3.54 -0.05
CA ILE A 20 -31.65 4.82 -0.17
C ILE A 20 -30.58 4.75 -1.27
N ILE A 21 -29.78 3.68 -1.29
CA ILE A 21 -28.73 3.51 -2.30
C ILE A 21 -29.35 3.36 -3.69
N MET A 22 -30.43 2.58 -3.82
CA MET A 22 -31.17 2.42 -5.07
C MET A 22 -31.73 3.75 -5.59
N GLU A 23 -32.32 4.57 -4.72
CA GLU A 23 -32.84 5.88 -5.08
C GLU A 23 -31.71 6.83 -5.53
N ASN A 24 -30.57 6.79 -4.83
CA ASN A 24 -29.43 7.63 -5.15
C ASN A 24 -28.80 7.25 -6.50
N PHE A 25 -28.69 5.96 -6.82
CA PHE A 25 -28.30 5.47 -8.14
C PHE A 25 -29.30 5.87 -9.24
N ARG A 26 -30.60 5.91 -8.92
CA ARG A 26 -31.63 6.34 -9.87
C ARG A 26 -31.56 7.84 -10.16
N LYS A 27 -31.15 8.64 -9.17
CA LYS A 27 -30.97 10.10 -9.28
C LYS A 27 -29.65 10.47 -9.96
N HIS A 28 -28.58 9.72 -9.73
CA HIS A 28 -27.25 9.96 -10.28
C HIS A 28 -26.82 8.80 -11.20
N GLN A 29 -27.29 8.82 -12.45
CA GLN A 29 -26.99 7.77 -13.43
C GLN A 29 -25.54 7.74 -13.92
N HIS A 30 -24.86 8.89 -13.93
CA HIS A 30 -23.46 8.99 -14.36
C HIS A 30 -22.56 9.14 -13.15
N PHE A 31 -21.71 8.14 -12.93
CA PHE A 31 -20.66 8.15 -11.92
C PHE A 31 -19.37 7.61 -12.51
N PRO A 32 -18.20 8.10 -12.07
CA PRO A 32 -16.92 7.55 -12.49
C PRO A 32 -16.84 6.08 -12.05
N CYS A 33 -16.58 5.18 -13.00
CA CYS A 33 -16.44 3.75 -12.75
C CYS A 33 -15.13 3.23 -13.35
N PHE A 34 -14.59 2.17 -12.74
CA PHE A 34 -13.41 1.50 -13.25
C PHE A 34 -13.85 0.21 -13.98
N TYR A 35 -13.47 0.09 -15.25
CA TYR A 35 -13.69 -1.09 -16.07
C TYR A 35 -12.36 -1.78 -16.38
N ASP A 36 -12.38 -3.09 -16.58
CA ASP A 36 -11.22 -3.87 -17.02
C ASP A 36 -11.10 -3.80 -18.56
N PRO A 37 -10.06 -3.15 -19.11
CA PRO A 37 -9.87 -3.04 -20.55
C PRO A 37 -9.44 -4.36 -21.21
N GLU A 38 -8.97 -5.36 -20.46
CA GLU A 38 -8.64 -6.69 -21.00
C GLU A 38 -9.89 -7.57 -21.23
N GLY A 39 -11.08 -7.11 -20.82
CA GLY A 39 -12.35 -7.77 -21.13
C GLY A 39 -12.58 -9.12 -20.47
N LYS A 40 -11.72 -9.54 -19.53
CA LYS A 40 -11.85 -10.81 -18.82
C LYS A 40 -13.02 -10.81 -17.83
N GLN A 41 -13.42 -9.64 -17.33
CA GLN A 41 -14.55 -9.50 -16.40
C GLN A 41 -15.56 -8.45 -16.88
N LYS A 42 -16.84 -8.86 -16.99
CA LYS A 42 -17.97 -7.98 -17.36
C LYS A 42 -18.46 -7.08 -16.21
N ASN A 43 -17.81 -7.17 -15.05
CA ASN A 43 -18.21 -6.44 -13.84
C ASN A 43 -17.40 -5.15 -13.73
N VAL A 44 -18.10 -4.01 -13.65
CA VAL A 44 -17.50 -2.70 -13.36
C VAL A 44 -17.42 -2.50 -11.84
N ILE A 45 -16.31 -1.96 -11.37
CA ILE A 45 -16.07 -1.75 -9.94
C ILE A 45 -16.10 -0.24 -9.65
N LEU A 46 -16.90 0.16 -8.65
CA LEU A 46 -17.04 1.56 -8.24
C LEU A 46 -15.83 2.08 -7.46
N THR A 47 -15.19 1.23 -6.67
CA THR A 47 -14.00 1.55 -5.85
C THR A 47 -12.94 0.46 -6.04
N LYS A 48 -11.73 0.82 -6.50
CA LYS A 48 -10.62 -0.15 -6.57
C LYS A 48 -10.37 -0.71 -5.16
N LEU A 49 -10.56 -2.03 -5.02
CA LEU A 49 -10.29 -2.76 -3.77
C LEU A 49 -8.79 -2.74 -3.41
N TYR A 50 -7.92 -2.59 -4.41
CA TYR A 50 -6.50 -2.33 -4.22
C TYR A 50 -6.26 -0.82 -4.36
N SER A 51 -6.32 -0.12 -3.23
CA SER A 51 -5.88 1.28 -3.16
C SER A 51 -4.41 1.34 -3.56
N SER A 52 -4.05 2.36 -4.34
CA SER A 52 -2.68 2.59 -4.83
C SER A 52 -1.65 2.62 -3.69
N ASP A 53 -2.11 2.94 -2.47
CA ASP A 53 -1.33 2.96 -1.23
C ASP A 53 -0.68 1.61 -0.92
N VAL A 54 -1.33 0.49 -1.24
CA VAL A 54 -0.79 -0.85 -0.99
C VAL A 54 0.40 -1.15 -1.91
N LEU A 55 0.39 -0.62 -3.14
CA LEU A 55 1.51 -0.76 -4.08
C LEU A 55 2.73 0.07 -3.63
N PHE A 56 2.49 1.27 -3.12
CA PHE A 56 3.57 2.10 -2.56
C PHE A 56 4.20 1.44 -1.33
N HIS A 57 3.41 0.90 -0.41
CA HIS A 57 3.94 0.18 0.75
C HIS A 57 4.70 -1.10 0.35
N SER A 58 4.24 -1.82 -0.67
CA SER A 58 4.91 -3.03 -1.16
C SER A 58 6.29 -2.77 -1.77
N LEU A 59 6.54 -1.59 -2.35
CA LEU A 59 7.83 -1.24 -2.97
C LEU A 59 8.73 -0.44 -2.02
N PHE A 60 8.13 0.33 -1.12
CA PHE A 60 8.84 1.11 -0.11
C PHE A 60 9.49 0.21 0.94
N TRP A 61 8.82 -0.85 1.36
CA TRP A 61 9.37 -1.75 2.37
C TRP A 61 10.65 -2.48 1.92
N PRO A 62 10.71 -3.08 0.71
CA PRO A 62 11.95 -3.67 0.19
C PRO A 62 13.10 -2.65 0.06
N THR A 63 12.81 -1.44 -0.40
CA THR A 63 13.83 -0.41 -0.60
C THR A 63 14.39 0.11 0.72
N CYS A 64 13.53 0.35 1.72
CA CYS A 64 13.96 0.70 3.07
C CYS A 64 14.80 -0.40 3.72
N MET A 65 14.40 -1.67 3.58
CA MET A 65 15.19 -2.80 4.09
C MET A 65 16.57 -2.88 3.44
N MET A 66 16.65 -2.67 2.12
CA MET A 66 17.91 -2.68 1.39
C MET A 66 18.82 -1.52 1.81
N LEU A 67 18.30 -0.30 1.91
CA LEU A 67 19.02 0.89 2.37
C LEU A 67 19.54 0.70 3.81
N GLY A 68 18.70 0.21 4.72
CA GLY A 68 19.10 -0.10 6.09
C GLY A 68 20.26 -1.08 6.15
N GLY A 69 20.20 -2.16 5.36
CA GLY A 69 21.29 -3.14 5.26
C GLY A 69 22.61 -2.53 4.77
N ILE A 70 22.56 -1.70 3.72
CA ILE A 70 23.74 -1.03 3.16
C ILE A 70 24.38 -0.09 4.20
N VAL A 71 23.57 0.70 4.91
CA VAL A 71 24.05 1.64 5.93
C VAL A 71 24.77 0.92 7.07
N ILE A 72 24.22 -0.21 7.54
CA ILE A 72 24.84 -1.02 8.61
C ILE A 72 26.21 -1.55 8.15
N VAL A 73 26.29 -2.14 6.96
CA VAL A 73 27.55 -2.67 6.41
C VAL A 73 28.58 -1.55 6.21
N ALA A 74 28.15 -0.41 5.67
CA ALA A 74 29.02 0.75 5.48
C ALA A 74 29.58 1.28 6.81
N MET A 75 28.74 1.41 7.84
CA MET A 75 29.18 1.84 9.17
C MET A 75 30.22 0.90 9.77
N VAL A 76 29.98 -0.41 9.70
CA VAL A 76 30.95 -1.40 10.20
C VAL A 76 32.29 -1.30 9.47
N LYS A 77 32.28 -1.12 8.15
CA LYS A 77 33.51 -0.98 7.36
C LYS A 77 34.25 0.33 7.65
N LEU A 78 33.53 1.43 7.82
CA LEU A 78 34.10 2.72 8.19
C LEU A 78 34.77 2.64 9.56
N THR A 79 34.11 2.07 10.56
CA THR A 79 34.69 1.92 11.90
C THR A 79 35.95 1.05 11.87
N GLN A 80 35.94 -0.08 11.16
CA GLN A 80 37.13 -0.94 11.00
C GLN A 80 38.29 -0.20 10.30
N TYR A 81 37.99 0.56 9.25
CA TYR A 81 38.99 1.33 8.51
C TYR A 81 39.61 2.43 9.39
N LEU A 82 38.79 3.12 10.19
CA LEU A 82 39.26 4.10 11.16
C LEU A 82 40.17 3.46 12.22
N SER A 83 39.80 2.30 12.77
CA SER A 83 40.64 1.59 13.74
C SER A 83 42.01 1.22 13.16
N LEU A 84 42.06 0.72 11.93
CA LEU A 84 43.32 0.36 11.26
C LEU A 84 44.20 1.59 10.95
N LEU A 85 43.59 2.70 10.54
CA LEU A 85 44.30 3.96 10.34
C LEU A 85 44.89 4.48 11.66
N CYS A 86 44.11 4.44 12.74
CA CYS A 86 44.55 4.87 14.06
C CYS A 86 45.75 4.03 14.54
N GLU A 87 45.70 2.70 14.34
CA GLU A 87 46.80 1.81 14.70
C GLU A 87 48.07 2.08 13.87
N ARG A 88 47.93 2.35 12.56
CA ARG A 88 49.06 2.75 11.71
C ARG A 88 49.68 4.06 12.16
N ILE A 89 48.86 5.08 12.42
CA ILE A 89 49.34 6.39 12.86
C ILE A 89 50.11 6.25 14.18
N GLN A 90 49.59 5.46 15.13
CA GLN A 90 50.27 5.22 16.40
C GLN A 90 51.58 4.44 16.24
N ARG A 91 51.68 3.54 15.26
CA ARG A 91 52.93 2.84 14.93
C ARG A 91 53.97 3.71 14.24
N ILE A 92 53.54 4.69 13.44
CA ILE A 92 54.45 5.64 12.76
C ILE A 92 54.98 6.68 13.75
N ASN A 93 54.19 7.03 14.78
CA ASN A 93 54.54 8.06 15.76
C ASN A 93 55.31 7.52 17.00
N ARG A 94 55.69 6.24 17.00
CA ARG A 94 56.46 5.56 18.06
C ARG A 94 57.83 5.16 17.53
#